data_AF-A0A383B971-F1
#
_entry.id   AF-A0A383B971-F1
#
_cell.length_a   1.000
_cell.length_b   1.000
_cell.length_c   1.000
_cell.angle_alpha   90.00
_cell.angle_beta   90.00
_cell.angle_gamma   90.00
#
_symmetry.space_group_name_H-M   'P 1'
#
loop_
_entity.id
_entity.type
_entity.pdbx_description
1 polymer ?
#
loop_
_entity_poly.entity_id
_entity_poly.type
_entity_poly.pdbx_seq_one_letter_code
_entity_poly.pdbx_strand_id
1 'polypeptide(L)' 'VIVEGCGQIHIGGRDHTGNLGSHWVIRQKEIHRATAGVDGLIFIETQTGDCREEDIVRLQDDYGRLDSSEVSV' A
#
# COMPACT_ATOMS: atom_id res chain seq x y z
N VAL A 1 -2.99 4.78 -8.62
CA VAL A 1 -4.23 5.22 -9.29
C VAL A 1 -5.21 4.07 -9.33
N ILE A 2 -6.42 4.24 -8.81
CA ILE A 2 -7.45 3.21 -8.85
C ILE A 2 -8.09 3.16 -10.25
N VAL A 3 -8.14 1.96 -10.84
CA VAL A 3 -8.64 1.74 -12.20
C VAL A 3 -9.91 0.87 -12.23
N GLU A 4 -10.22 0.15 -11.15
CA GLU A 4 -11.47 -0.60 -11.00
C GLU A 4 -11.79 -0.82 -9.52
N GLY A 5 -13.07 -0.93 -9.19
CA GLY A 5 -13.54 -1.21 -7.84
C GLY A 5 -13.40 -0.04 -6.86
N CYS A 6 -13.44 -0.35 -5.58
CA CYS A 6 -13.35 0.62 -4.48
C CYS A 6 -12.69 0.00 -3.25
N GLY A 7 -12.24 0.84 -2.33
CA GLY A 7 -11.60 0.36 -1.11
C GLY A 7 -11.27 1.47 -0.13
N GLN A 8 -10.65 1.08 0.98
CA GLN A 8 -10.09 2.02 1.96
C GLN A 8 -8.58 2.07 1.80
N ILE A 9 -8.06 3.28 1.65
CA ILE A 9 -6.63 3.54 1.49
C ILE A 9 -6.16 4.29 2.73
N HIS A 10 -5.34 3.62 3.55
CA HIS A 10 -4.68 4.22 4.69
C HIS A 10 -3.36 4.83 4.23
N ILE A 11 -3.09 6.10 4.55
CA ILE A 11 -1.82 6.78 4.26
C ILE A 11 -1.50 7.71 5.43
N GLY A 12 -0.31 7.53 6.03
CA GLY A 12 0.20 8.47 7.05
C GLY A 12 -0.71 8.66 8.25
N GLY A 13 -1.44 7.62 8.68
CA GLY A 13 -2.37 7.69 9.81
C GLY A 13 -3.78 8.18 9.46
N ARG A 14 -4.10 8.35 8.18
CA ARG A 14 -5.42 8.79 7.71
C ARG A 14 -6.03 7.78 6.77
N ASP A 15 -7.34 7.59 6.90
CA ASP A 15 -8.12 6.75 6.00
C ASP A 15 -8.77 7.59 4.90
N HIS A 16 -8.71 7.08 3.69
CA HIS A 16 -9.28 7.69 2.50
C HIS A 16 -10.17 6.67 1.78
N THR A 17 -11.38 7.07 1.42
CA THR A 17 -12.20 6.29 0.50
C THR A 17 -11.60 6.37 -0.90
N GLY A 18 -11.24 5.23 -1.45
CA GLY A 18 -10.75 5.10 -2.82
C GLY A 18 -11.82 4.62 -3.78
N ASN A 19 -11.96 5.37 -4.88
CA ASN A 19 -12.88 5.08 -5.98
C ASN A 19 -12.12 5.17 -7.31
N LEU A 20 -12.77 4.80 -8.40
CA LEU A 20 -12.24 4.95 -9.76
C LEU A 20 -11.63 6.34 -9.99
N GLY A 21 -10.38 6.39 -10.44
CA GLY A 21 -9.64 7.63 -10.71
C GLY A 21 -8.97 8.26 -9.49
N SER A 22 -9.25 7.82 -8.26
CA SER A 22 -8.55 8.31 -7.08
C SER A 22 -7.05 7.94 -7.14
N HIS A 23 -6.22 8.87 -6.67
CA HIS A 23 -4.78 8.68 -6.56
C HIS A 23 -4.21 9.52 -5.43
N TRP A 24 -3.07 9.07 -4.90
CA TRP A 24 -2.31 9.76 -3.87
C TRP A 24 -0.82 9.63 -4.19
N VAL A 25 -0.04 10.57 -3.66
CA VAL A 25 1.41 10.50 -3.67
C VAL A 25 1.85 10.08 -2.27
N ILE A 26 2.45 8.90 -2.19
CA ILE A 26 3.02 8.35 -0.96
C ILE A 26 4.46 8.83 -0.87
N ARG A 27 4.81 9.51 0.22
CA ARG A 27 6.19 9.96 0.48
C ARG A 27 7.07 8.80 0.95
N GLN A 28 8.38 8.96 0.84
CA GLN A 28 9.33 8.00 1.41
C GLN A 28 9.04 7.78 2.90
N LYS A 29 9.06 6.52 3.32
CA LYS A 29 8.76 6.06 4.69
C LYS A 29 7.33 6.30 5.17
N GLU A 30 6.43 6.78 4.31
CA GLU A 30 5.03 6.95 4.67
C GLU A 30 4.33 5.60 4.68
N ILE A 31 3.78 5.22 5.84
CA ILE A 31 3.04 3.98 6.01
C ILE A 31 1.74 4.06 5.22
N HIS A 32 1.45 3.02 4.47
CA HIS A 32 0.23 2.93 3.68
C HIS A 32 -0.32 1.51 3.60
N ARG A 33 -1.62 1.40 3.35
CA ARG A 33 -2.33 0.12 3.11
C ARG A 33 -3.51 0.35 2.18
N ALA A 34 -3.69 -0.55 1.22
CA ALA A 34 -4.91 -0.66 0.44
C ALA A 34 -5.74 -1.86 0.93
N THR A 35 -6.98 -1.60 1.33
CA THR A 35 -7.95 -2.64 1.72
C THR A 35 -9.08 -2.63 0.71
N ALA A 36 -9.28 -3.76 0.02
CA ALA A 36 -10.33 -3.88 -0.99
C ALA A 36 -11.74 -3.83 -0.37
N GLY A 37 -12.68 -3.20 -1.10
CA GLY A 37 -14.10 -3.28 -0.83
C GLY A 37 -14.75 -4.57 -1.35
N VAL A 38 -16.08 -4.62 -1.29
CA VAL A 38 -16.85 -5.81 -1.71
C VAL A 38 -16.70 -6.15 -3.18
N ASP A 39 -16.54 -5.15 -4.04
CA ASP A 39 -16.40 -5.30 -5.49
C ASP A 39 -14.94 -5.48 -5.93
N GLY A 40 -14.03 -5.69 -4.97
CA GLY A 40 -12.59 -5.72 -5.21
C GLY A 40 -11.98 -4.33 -5.42
N LEU A 41 -10.67 -4.32 -5.64
CA LEU A 41 -9.89 -3.10 -5.84
C LEU A 41 -8.73 -3.39 -6.80
N ILE A 42 -8.76 -2.77 -7.98
CA ILE A 42 -7.67 -2.83 -8.96
C ILE A 42 -7.07 -1.44 -9.10
N PHE A 43 -5.76 -1.35 -8.98
CA PHE A 43 -5.04 -0.10 -9.06
C PHE A 43 -3.65 -0.29 -9.68
N ILE A 44 -3.13 0.81 -10.20
CA ILE A 44 -1.77 0.92 -10.70
C ILE A 44 -0.95 1.62 -9.61
N GLU A 45 0.09 0.95 -9.12
CA GLU A 45 1.13 1.55 -8.30
C GLU A 45 2.31 1.94 -9.18
N THR A 46 2.87 3.12 -8.95
CA THR A 46 4.02 3.62 -9.71
C THR A 46 5.10 4.04 -8.74
N GLN A 47 6.18 3.26 -8.72
CA GLN A 47 7.39 3.61 -7.99
C GLN A 47 8.36 4.34 -8.93
N THR A 48 9.06 5.34 -8.41
CA THR A 48 10.03 6.13 -9.17
C THR A 48 11.41 5.97 -8.53
N GLY A 49 12.47 5.98 -9.35
CA GLY A 49 13.83 5.75 -8.90
C GLY A 49 14.25 4.28 -8.97
N ASP A 50 15.26 3.91 -8.18
CA ASP A 50 15.75 2.54 -8.09
C ASP A 50 14.80 1.70 -7.24
N CYS A 51 14.21 0.67 -7.84
CA CYS A 51 13.16 -0.12 -7.21
C CYS A 51 13.74 -1.45 -6.74
N ARG A 52 14.10 -1.49 -5.44
CA ARG A 52 14.72 -2.64 -4.80
C ARG A 52 13.75 -3.29 -3.82
N GLU A 53 13.57 -4.59 -3.94
CA GLU A 53 12.65 -5.37 -3.11
C GLU A 53 13.07 -5.35 -1.63
N GLU A 54 14.39 -5.35 -1.40
CA GLU A 54 15.02 -5.27 -0.09
C GLU A 54 14.81 -3.93 0.64
N ASP A 55 14.39 -2.86 -0.04
CA ASP A 55 14.07 -1.55 0.57
C ASP A 55 12.61 -1.45 1.06
N ILE A 56 11.81 -2.50 0.85
CA ILE A 56 10.40 -2.54 1.26
C ILE A 56 10.28 -3.10 2.67
N VAL A 57 10.03 -2.21 3.64
CA VAL A 57 9.68 -2.58 5.00
C VAL A 57 8.22 -3.02 5.06
N ARG A 58 8.01 -4.32 5.31
CA ARG A 58 6.67 -4.89 5.51
C ARG A 58 6.31 -4.83 6.98
N LEU A 59 5.16 -4.22 7.30
CA LEU A 59 4.68 -4.12 8.69
C LEU A 59 3.72 -5.25 9.07
N GLN A 60 3.03 -5.79 8.09
CA GLN A 60 2.19 -6.98 8.21
C GLN A 60 2.21 -7.69 6.86
N ASP A 61 2.18 -9.02 6.89
CA ASP A 61 2.16 -9.82 5.68
C ASP A 61 1.31 -11.07 5.84
N ASP A 62 0.33 -11.22 4.95
CA ASP A 62 -0.56 -12.38 4.91
C ASP A 62 0.06 -13.56 4.09
N TYR A 63 1.19 -13.32 3.40
CA TYR A 63 1.84 -14.29 2.51
C TYR A 63 3.13 -14.89 3.08
N GLY A 64 3.47 -14.60 4.34
CA GLY A 64 4.58 -15.24 5.06
C GLY A 64 6.00 -14.90 4.57
N ARG A 65 6.20 -13.73 3.97
CA ARG A 65 7.50 -13.19 3.50
C ARG A 65 8.25 -12.41 4.58
N LEU A 66 7.61 -12.15 5.72
CA LEU A 66 8.28 -11.55 6.87
C LEU A 66 9.21 -12.58 7.50
N ASP A 67 10.51 -12.32 7.46
CA ASP A 67 11.46 -13.03 8.30
C ASP A 67 11.42 -12.41 9.71
N SER A 68 11.28 -13.26 10.72
CA SER A 68 10.99 -12.85 12.12
C SER A 68 12.12 -12.13 12.85
N SER A 69 13.21 -11.80 12.15
CA SER A 69 14.48 -11.34 12.70
C SER A 69 14.68 -9.82 12.70
N GLU A 70 13.83 -9.03 12.02
CA GLU A 70 14.09 -7.59 11.78
C GLU A 70 13.05 -6.60 12.31
N VAL A 71 12.11 -7.00 13.18
CA VAL A 71 11.18 -6.04 13.80
C VAL A 71 11.54 -5.80 15.27
N SER A 72 12.56 -4.96 15.48
CA SER A 72 12.72 -4.22 16.74
C SER A 72 12.25 -2.79 16.48
N VAL A 73 11.06 -2.45 16.96
CA VAL A 73 10.52 -1.08 16.97
C VAL A 73 11.17 -0.24 18.05
#